data_AF-A0A9W8V1J6-F1
#
_entry.id   AF-A0A9W8V1J6-F1
#
_cell.length_a   1.000
_cell.length_b   1.000
_cell.length_c   1.000
_cell.angle_alpha   90.00
_cell.angle_beta   90.00
_cell.angle_gamma   90.00
#
_symmetry.space_group_name_H-M   'P 1'
#
loop_
_entity.id
_entity.type
_entity.pdbx_description
1 polymer ?
#
loop_
_entity_poly.entity_id
_entity_poly.type
_entity_poly.pdbx_seq_one_letter_code
_entity_poly.pdbx_strand_id
1 'polypeptide(L)'
;MSAYPAILLRAEEKPLEHRSFSPAVIKTLVDAGYPISVERSSTDPNFKRIFEDSEYEAAGASLIPAGSWPEAPAGTLILGLKEIPEADFPLKNDHISFAHCYKNQGGWEKVLSRFPRGGSVLYDLEFLNDEHGRRV
;
A
#
# COMPACT_ATOMS: atom_id res chain seq x y z
N MET A 1 -20.15 -11.01 -3.11
CA MET A 1 -19.13 -9.95 -3.17
C MET A 1 -19.05 -9.33 -1.78
N SER A 2 -17.86 -9.06 -1.24
CA SER A 2 -17.75 -8.36 0.05
C SER A 2 -18.41 -6.99 -0.04
N ALA A 3 -18.98 -6.52 1.08
CA ALA A 3 -19.50 -5.16 1.19
C ALA A 3 -18.37 -4.11 1.35
N TYR A 4 -17.13 -4.56 1.58
CA TYR A 4 -15.96 -3.71 1.78
C TYR A 4 -15.09 -3.63 0.51
N PRO A 5 -14.37 -2.52 0.31
CA PRO A 5 -13.40 -2.41 -0.78
C PRO A 5 -12.30 -3.47 -0.64
N ALA A 6 -11.79 -3.97 -1.76
CA ALA A 6 -10.61 -4.81 -1.76
C ALA A 6 -9.39 -4.01 -1.30
N ILE A 7 -8.48 -4.63 -0.57
CA ILE A 7 -7.21 -4.02 -0.16
C ILE A 7 -6.08 -4.86 -0.73
N LEU A 8 -5.12 -4.20 -1.36
CA LEU A 8 -3.87 -4.79 -1.80
C LEU A 8 -2.71 -4.23 -0.98
N LEU A 9 -2.06 -5.07 -0.18
CA LEU A 9 -0.77 -4.75 0.43
C LEU A 9 0.33 -4.94 -0.63
N ARG A 10 0.88 -3.83 -1.13
CA ARG A 10 1.97 -3.86 -2.11
C ARG A 10 3.30 -4.24 -1.46
N ALA A 11 4.22 -4.80 -2.24
CA ALA A 11 5.60 -4.99 -1.82
C ALA A 11 6.32 -3.62 -1.77
N GLU A 12 7.27 -3.47 -0.85
CA GLU A 12 8.08 -2.26 -0.76
C GLU A 12 9.19 -2.26 -1.82
N GLU A 13 9.34 -1.13 -2.49
CA GLU A 13 10.34 -0.94 -3.55
C GLU A 13 11.49 -0.03 -3.10
N LYS A 14 11.43 0.46 -1.85
CA LYS A 14 12.51 1.23 -1.23
C LYS A 14 13.59 0.27 -0.70
N PRO A 15 14.85 0.39 -1.14
CA PRO A 15 15.91 -0.50 -0.65
C PRO A 15 16.03 -0.50 0.87
N LEU A 16 16.18 -1.69 1.44
CA LEU A 16 16.32 -1.98 2.87
C LEU A 16 15.09 -1.61 3.72
N GLU A 17 13.94 -1.36 3.08
CA GLU A 17 12.66 -1.23 3.79
C GLU A 17 12.06 -2.61 4.05
N HIS A 18 12.46 -3.22 5.16
CA HIS A 18 11.98 -4.55 5.55
C HIS A 18 10.63 -4.52 6.29
N ARG A 19 10.13 -3.35 6.71
CA ARG A 19 8.86 -3.27 7.45
C ARG A 19 7.68 -3.48 6.51
N SER A 20 6.60 -4.01 7.06
CA SER A 20 5.32 -4.15 6.36
C SER A 20 4.18 -4.21 7.39
N PHE A 21 2.93 -4.08 6.94
CA PHE A 21 1.77 -4.29 7.80
C PHE A 21 1.75 -5.74 8.25
N SER A 22 1.77 -5.97 9.57
CA SER A 22 1.96 -7.33 10.10
C SER A 22 0.84 -8.31 9.70
N PRO A 23 1.13 -9.62 9.62
CA PRO A 23 0.11 -10.66 9.42
C PRO A 23 -1.06 -10.59 10.43
N ALA A 24 -0.81 -10.15 11.66
CA ALA A 24 -1.87 -9.96 12.67
C ALA A 24 -2.87 -8.84 12.29
N VAL A 25 -2.37 -7.74 11.72
CA VAL A 25 -3.23 -6.67 11.20
C VAL A 25 -4.02 -7.16 9.99
N ILE A 26 -3.36 -7.90 9.08
CA ILE A 26 -4.02 -8.49 7.92
C ILE A 26 -5.13 -9.45 8.34
N LYS A 27 -4.87 -10.32 9.32
CA LYS A 27 -5.87 -11.21 9.89
C LYS A 27 -7.08 -10.44 10.45
N THR A 28 -6.84 -9.34 11.14
CA THR A 28 -7.91 -8.49 11.69
C THR A 28 -8.81 -7.93 10.59
N LEU A 29 -8.23 -7.51 9.45
CA LEU A 29 -8.99 -7.01 8.30
C LEU A 29 -9.75 -8.14 7.58
N VAL A 30 -9.12 -9.31 7.40
CA VAL A 30 -9.77 -10.49 6.83
C VAL A 30 -10.96 -10.93 7.68
N ASP A 31 -10.78 -11.03 9.00
CA ASP A 31 -11.84 -11.41 9.95
C ASP A 31 -12.98 -10.37 9.97
N ALA A 32 -12.69 -9.10 9.69
CA ALA A 32 -13.70 -8.05 9.51
C ALA A 32 -14.46 -8.12 8.17
N GLY A 33 -14.03 -8.99 7.24
CA GLY A 33 -14.68 -9.25 5.96
C GLY A 33 -14.07 -8.53 4.76
N TYR A 34 -12.90 -7.89 4.91
CA TYR A 34 -12.21 -7.26 3.77
C TYR A 34 -11.61 -8.34 2.85
N PRO A 35 -11.72 -8.20 1.52
CA PRO A 35 -10.93 -8.99 0.59
C PRO A 35 -9.49 -8.47 0.59
N ILE A 36 -8.56 -9.26 1.12
CA ILE A 36 -7.14 -8.87 1.20
C ILE A 36 -6.30 -9.69 0.21
N SER A 37 -5.57 -8.97 -0.63
CA SER A 37 -4.45 -9.50 -1.40
C SER A 37 -3.13 -8.94 -0.88
N VAL A 38 -2.07 -9.74 -0.92
CA VAL A 38 -0.72 -9.34 -0.53
C VAL A 38 0.24 -9.71 -1.65
N GLU A 39 1.05 -8.76 -2.09
CA GLU A 39 2.11 -9.05 -3.05
C GLU A 39 3.19 -9.93 -2.42
N ARG A 40 3.67 -10.94 -3.17
CA ARG A 40 4.75 -11.82 -2.72
C ARG A 40 6.02 -11.04 -2.41
N SER A 41 6.76 -11.50 -1.41
CA SER A 41 8.04 -10.86 -1.06
C SER A 41 9.08 -11.12 -2.15
N SER A 42 9.97 -10.14 -2.37
CA SER A 42 11.16 -10.36 -3.18
C SER A 42 12.09 -11.39 -2.51
N THR A 43 12.82 -12.13 -3.33
CA THR A 43 13.94 -12.98 -2.92
C THR A 43 15.26 -12.19 -2.81
N ASP A 44 15.31 -10.97 -3.36
CA ASP A 44 16.44 -10.06 -3.19
C ASP A 44 16.45 -9.51 -1.76
N PRO A 45 17.53 -9.69 -0.99
CA PRO A 45 17.62 -9.19 0.38
C PRO A 45 17.42 -7.68 0.48
N ASN A 46 17.68 -6.89 -0.57
CA ASN A 46 17.45 -5.44 -0.53
C ASN A 46 15.97 -5.05 -0.52
N PHE A 47 15.07 -5.94 -0.95
CA PHE A 47 13.63 -5.69 -1.09
C PHE A 47 12.78 -6.75 -0.37
N LYS A 48 13.42 -7.65 0.38
CA LYS A 48 12.73 -8.68 1.15
C LYS A 48 12.05 -8.03 2.36
N ARG A 49 10.76 -8.27 2.58
CA ARG A 49 10.08 -7.85 3.82
C ARG A 49 10.40 -8.81 4.98
N ILE A 50 10.18 -8.37 6.21
CA ILE A 50 10.49 -9.14 7.43
C ILE A 50 9.57 -10.35 7.66
N PHE A 51 8.34 -10.30 7.13
CA PHE A 51 7.33 -11.36 7.29
C PHE A 51 7.29 -12.27 6.05
N GLU A 52 7.25 -13.58 6.27
CA GLU A 52 7.22 -14.56 5.18
C GLU A 52 5.85 -14.59 4.48
N ASP A 53 5.83 -15.03 3.21
CA ASP A 53 4.60 -15.24 2.41
C ASP A 53 3.57 -16.10 3.15
N SER A 54 4.02 -17.19 3.78
CA SER A 54 3.16 -18.16 4.47
C SER A 54 2.43 -17.58 5.69
N GLU A 55 2.97 -16.53 6.32
CA GLU A 55 2.31 -15.86 7.44
C GLU A 55 1.06 -15.09 6.98
N TYR A 56 1.10 -14.50 5.79
CA TYR A 56 -0.06 -13.81 5.20
C TYR A 56 -1.11 -14.78 4.68
N GLU A 57 -0.69 -15.92 4.10
CA GLU A 57 -1.61 -17.00 3.73
C GLU A 57 -2.33 -17.56 4.97
N ALA A 58 -1.59 -17.80 6.06
CA ALA A 58 -2.17 -18.23 7.32
C ALA A 58 -3.11 -17.18 7.95
N ALA A 59 -2.88 -15.88 7.69
CA ALA A 59 -3.78 -14.79 8.05
C ALA A 59 -5.04 -14.71 7.17
N GLY A 60 -5.13 -15.52 6.11
CA GLY A 60 -6.28 -15.58 5.20
C GLY A 60 -6.21 -14.63 4.01
N ALA A 61 -5.07 -14.00 3.74
CA ALA A 61 -4.89 -13.18 2.56
C ALA A 61 -4.54 -14.02 1.33
N SER A 62 -4.89 -13.51 0.14
CA SER A 62 -4.47 -14.10 -1.13
C SER A 62 -3.11 -13.57 -1.56
N LEU A 63 -2.15 -14.43 -1.85
CA LEU A 63 -0.85 -14.00 -2.39
C LEU A 63 -0.92 -13.80 -3.91
N ILE A 64 -0.41 -12.66 -4.37
CA ILE A 64 -0.32 -12.30 -5.79
C ILE A 64 1.12 -11.90 -6.18
N PRO A 65 1.50 -11.90 -7.48
CA PRO A 65 2.84 -11.50 -7.89
C PRO A 65 3.19 -10.07 -7.45
N ALA A 66 4.47 -9.84 -7.10
CA ALA A 66 4.97 -8.51 -6.78
C ALA A 66 4.88 -7.54 -7.97
N GLY A 67 4.60 -6.26 -7.71
CA GLY A 67 4.46 -5.24 -8.75
C GLY A 67 3.15 -5.33 -9.56
N SER A 68 2.15 -6.07 -9.07
CA SER A 68 0.82 -6.16 -9.69
C SER A 68 -0.06 -4.94 -9.38
N TRP A 69 0.28 -4.18 -8.34
CA TRP A 69 -0.53 -3.06 -7.86
C TRP A 69 -0.92 -2.00 -8.91
N PRO A 70 -0.11 -1.65 -9.94
CA PRO A 70 -0.51 -0.68 -10.95
C PRO A 70 -1.71 -1.13 -11.80
N GLU A 71 -1.90 -2.45 -11.93
CA GLU A 71 -2.96 -3.10 -12.70
C GLU A 71 -4.07 -3.66 -11.80
N ALA A 72 -4.08 -3.32 -10.51
CA ALA A 72 -5.11 -3.75 -9.59
C ALA A 72 -6.50 -3.27 -10.07
N PRO A 73 -7.58 -4.09 -9.90
CA PRO A 73 -8.93 -3.72 -10.29
C PRO A 73 -9.35 -2.36 -9.71
N ALA A 74 -10.14 -1.60 -10.47
CA ALA A 74 -10.62 -0.29 -10.03
C ALA A 74 -11.39 -0.39 -8.70
N GLY A 75 -11.13 0.55 -7.79
CA GLY A 75 -11.71 0.57 -6.45
C GLY A 75 -10.96 -0.30 -5.42
N THR A 76 -9.83 -0.89 -5.79
CA THR A 76 -8.92 -1.53 -4.84
C THR A 76 -8.14 -0.46 -4.09
N LEU A 77 -8.11 -0.52 -2.76
CA LEU A 77 -7.24 0.34 -1.95
C LEU A 77 -5.81 -0.22 -1.95
N ILE A 78 -4.84 0.57 -2.40
CA ILE A 78 -3.43 0.19 -2.41
C ILE A 78 -2.77 0.61 -1.10
N LEU A 79 -2.43 -0.35 -0.27
CA LEU A 79 -1.79 -0.16 1.02
C LEU A 79 -0.29 -0.41 0.91
N GLY A 80 0.53 0.54 1.36
CA GLY A 80 1.97 0.38 1.48
C GLY A 80 2.53 1.31 2.55
N LEU A 81 3.78 1.09 2.95
CA LEU A 81 4.43 1.92 3.94
C LEU A 81 5.12 3.12 3.29
N LYS A 82 6.01 2.89 2.32
CA LYS A 82 6.87 3.93 1.76
C LYS A 82 6.34 4.58 0.49
N GLU A 83 7.13 5.50 -0.04
CA GLU A 83 6.92 6.09 -1.35
C GLU A 83 6.94 5.02 -2.44
N ILE A 84 6.17 5.24 -3.50
CA ILE A 84 6.23 4.43 -4.74
C ILE A 84 7.30 5.01 -5.67
N PRO A 85 7.85 4.21 -6.61
CA PRO A 85 8.82 4.70 -7.58
C PRO A 85 8.31 5.91 -8.36
N GLU A 86 9.22 6.84 -8.63
CA GLU A 86 8.98 7.94 -9.54
C GLU A 86 8.71 7.38 -10.94
N ALA A 87 7.51 7.64 -11.45
CA ALA A 87 7.07 7.21 -12.77
C ALA A 87 6.03 8.19 -13.30
N ASP A 88 5.82 8.20 -14.61
CA ASP A 88 4.93 9.16 -15.26
C ASP A 88 3.51 8.61 -15.54
N PHE A 89 3.19 7.39 -15.13
CA PHE A 89 1.84 6.86 -15.34
C PHE A 89 0.82 7.43 -14.33
N PRO A 90 -0.47 7.58 -14.73
CA PRO A 90 -1.54 7.98 -13.83
C PRO A 90 -1.86 6.89 -12.79
N LEU A 91 -2.10 7.28 -11.53
CA LEU A 91 -2.50 6.36 -10.47
C LEU A 91 -4.03 6.27 -10.46
N LYS A 92 -4.57 5.08 -10.74
CA LYS A 92 -6.02 4.87 -10.95
C LYS A 92 -6.78 4.46 -9.69
N ASN A 93 -6.06 3.95 -8.71
CA ASN A 93 -6.61 3.48 -7.44
C ASN A 93 -6.16 4.39 -6.31
N ASP A 94 -6.91 4.40 -5.21
CA ASP A 94 -6.55 5.18 -4.04
C ASP A 94 -5.38 4.51 -3.29
N HIS A 95 -4.50 5.34 -2.72
CA HIS A 95 -3.32 4.87 -2.00
C HIS A 95 -3.34 5.30 -0.53
N ILE A 96 -2.88 4.41 0.33
CA ILE A 96 -2.58 4.67 1.73
C ILE A 96 -1.09 4.37 1.94
N SER A 97 -0.26 5.42 2.12
CA SER A 97 1.18 5.27 2.36
C SER A 97 1.82 6.57 2.87
N PHE A 98 3.08 6.52 3.29
CA PHE A 98 3.89 7.73 3.46
C PHE A 98 4.43 8.15 2.09
N ALA A 99 3.83 9.17 1.45
CA ALA A 99 4.26 9.61 0.13
C ALA A 99 5.33 10.69 0.17
N HIS A 100 5.50 11.36 1.32
CA HIS A 100 6.50 12.40 1.53
C HIS A 100 6.44 13.50 0.45
N CYS A 101 5.23 14.00 0.14
CA CYS A 101 5.01 14.99 -0.91
C CYS A 101 4.27 16.26 -0.45
N TYR A 102 3.99 16.40 0.86
CA TYR A 102 3.25 17.56 1.41
C TYR A 102 4.14 18.64 2.06
N LYS A 103 5.47 18.50 1.99
CA LYS A 103 6.44 19.40 2.65
C LYS A 103 7.52 19.91 1.68
N ASN A 104 7.17 20.08 0.40
CA ASN A 104 8.05 20.58 -0.66
C ASN A 104 9.33 19.73 -0.89
N GLN A 105 9.23 18.41 -0.73
CA GLN A 105 10.32 17.48 -1.04
C GLN A 105 10.66 17.52 -2.53
N GLY A 106 11.90 17.20 -2.91
CA GLY A 106 12.26 17.11 -4.33
C GLY A 106 11.31 16.19 -5.10
N GLY A 107 10.78 16.66 -6.22
CA GLY A 107 9.86 15.87 -7.06
C GLY A 107 8.41 15.75 -6.55
N TRP A 108 8.03 16.42 -5.46
CA TRP A 108 6.69 16.32 -4.86
C TRP A 108 5.54 16.57 -5.85
N GLU A 109 5.69 17.54 -6.74
CA GLU A 109 4.72 17.89 -7.77
C GLU A 109 4.49 16.75 -8.79
N LYS A 110 5.55 16.00 -9.11
CA LYS A 110 5.47 14.84 -10.01
C LYS A 110 4.72 13.71 -9.33
N VAL A 111 5.00 13.43 -8.05
CA VAL A 111 4.25 12.44 -7.27
C VAL A 111 2.77 12.80 -7.22
N LEU A 112 2.46 14.04 -6.80
CA LEU A 112 1.08 14.50 -6.64
C LEU A 112 0.29 14.52 -7.94
N SER A 113 0.90 14.95 -9.05
CA SER A 113 0.20 15.06 -10.34
C SER A 113 -0.30 13.72 -10.89
N ARG A 114 0.24 12.58 -10.41
CA ARG A 114 -0.19 11.24 -10.85
C ARG A 114 -1.61 10.87 -10.39
N PHE A 115 -2.00 11.31 -9.19
CA PHE A 115 -3.30 11.02 -8.57
C PHE A 115 -4.49 11.65 -9.34
N PRO A 116 -4.56 12.98 -9.55
CA PRO A 116 -5.69 13.58 -10.27
C PRO A 116 -5.75 13.15 -11.74
N ARG A 117 -4.62 12.83 -12.38
CA ARG A 117 -4.59 12.28 -13.75
C ARG A 117 -5.24 10.90 -13.87
N GLY A 118 -5.25 10.11 -12.79
CA GLY A 118 -5.94 8.82 -12.75
C GLY A 118 -7.25 8.84 -11.97
N GLY A 119 -7.67 10.00 -11.45
CA GLY A 119 -8.92 10.17 -10.72
C GLY A 119 -8.91 9.53 -9.33
N SER A 120 -7.74 9.36 -8.71
CA SER A 120 -7.60 8.72 -7.41
C SER A 120 -7.11 9.67 -6.31
N VAL A 121 -7.12 9.17 -5.07
CA VAL A 121 -6.79 9.90 -3.86
C VAL A 121 -5.58 9.28 -3.15
N LEU A 122 -4.75 10.14 -2.56
CA LEU A 122 -3.72 9.76 -1.60
C LEU A 122 -4.22 10.05 -0.19
N TYR A 123 -4.25 9.03 0.66
CA TYR A 123 -4.41 9.14 2.11
C TYR A 123 -3.03 8.97 2.77
N ASP A 124 -2.32 10.09 3.00
CA ASP A 124 -0.95 10.03 3.52
C ASP A 124 -0.93 9.69 5.02
N LEU A 125 -0.27 8.57 5.37
CA LEU A 125 -0.17 8.06 6.74
C LEU A 125 0.51 9.05 7.70
N GLU A 126 1.34 9.96 7.20
CA GLU A 126 2.00 10.98 8.04
C GLU A 126 1.00 11.94 8.67
N PHE A 127 -0.18 12.09 8.06
CA PHE A 127 -1.20 13.09 8.42
C PHE A 127 -2.55 12.46 8.81
N LEU A 128 -2.60 11.14 9.01
CA LEU A 128 -3.77 10.46 9.53
C LEU A 128 -3.92 10.77 11.02
N ASN A 129 -4.91 11.62 11.36
CA ASN A 129 -5.14 12.09 12.72
C ASN A 129 -6.52 11.67 13.23
N ASP A 130 -6.64 11.53 14.54
CA ASP A 130 -7.92 11.44 15.24
C ASP A 130 -8.64 12.81 15.28
N GLU A 131 -9.83 12.83 15.88
CA GLU A 131 -10.66 14.03 16.03
C GLU A 131 -10.02 15.14 16.90
N HIS A 132 -8.97 14.81 17.66
CA HIS A 132 -8.21 15.75 18.48
C HIS A 132 -6.92 16.22 17.81
N GLY A 133 -6.65 15.79 16.56
CA GLY A 133 -5.46 16.14 15.82
C GLY A 133 -4.21 15.35 16.20
N ARG A 134 -4.35 14.25 16.96
CA ARG A 134 -3.23 13.36 17.28
C ARG A 134 -3.09 12.31 16.19
N ARG A 135 -1.86 12.09 15.72
CA ARG A 135 -1.56 11.04 14.74
C ARG A 135 -1.79 9.65 15.33
N VAL A 136 -2.45 8.79 14.57
CA VAL A 136 -2.74 7.38 14.92
C VAL A 136 -1.69 6.41 14.37
#